data_AF-A0A965YGT4-F1
#
_entry.id   AF-A0A965YGT4-F1
#
_cell.length_a   1.000
_cell.length_b   1.000
_cell.length_c   1.000
_cell.angle_alpha   90.00
_cell.angle_beta   90.00
_cell.angle_gamma   90.00
#
_symmetry.space_group_name_H-M   'P 1'
#
loop_
_entity.id
_entity.type
_entity.pdbx_description
1 polymer ?
#
loop_
_entity_poly.entity_id
_entity_poly.type
_entity_poly.pdbx_seq_one_letter_code
_entity_poly.pdbx_strand_id
1 'polypeptide(L)'
;MRNTGFLLITLLLLLLQSCDEKQLEPITESMGKPQKVTDVQVEVVPGGAVISYRIPNVEDILGVKGVYTLSNGQQYEAMASFYENKLEVLG
;
A
#
# COMPACT_ATOMS: atom_id res chain seq x y z
N MET A 1 -51.43 -15.25 -32.90
CA MET A 1 -50.29 -16.15 -32.59
C MET A 1 -48.99 -15.82 -33.35
N ARG A 2 -48.83 -14.60 -33.91
CA ARG A 2 -47.65 -14.26 -34.74
C ARG A 2 -46.56 -13.44 -34.02
N ASN A 3 -46.89 -12.80 -32.89
CA ASN A 3 -45.95 -11.98 -32.09
C ASN A 3 -45.30 -12.69 -30.88
N THR A 4 -45.87 -13.81 -30.42
CA THR A 4 -45.37 -14.53 -29.24
C THR A 4 -44.01 -15.21 -29.49
N GLY A 5 -43.78 -15.68 -30.73
CA GLY A 5 -42.48 -16.22 -31.13
C GLY A 5 -41.38 -15.16 -31.14
N PHE A 6 -41.70 -13.94 -31.60
CA PHE A 6 -40.74 -12.83 -31.64
C PHE A 6 -40.31 -12.38 -30.24
N LEU A 7 -41.23 -12.37 -29.27
CA LEU A 7 -40.94 -12.06 -27.86
C LEU A 7 -40.06 -13.12 -27.18
N LEU A 8 -40.25 -14.40 -27.50
CA LEU A 8 -39.41 -15.48 -26.97
C LEU A 8 -37.97 -15.40 -27.51
N ILE A 9 -37.81 -15.00 -28.77
CA ILE A 9 -36.50 -14.85 -29.41
C ILE A 9 -35.74 -13.67 -28.80
N THR A 10 -36.38 -12.52 -28.60
CA THR A 10 -35.73 -11.38 -27.93
C THR A 10 -35.37 -11.69 -26.47
N LEU A 11 -36.23 -12.41 -25.73
CA LEU A 11 -35.93 -12.85 -24.37
C LEU A 11 -34.72 -13.79 -24.31
N LEU A 12 -34.57 -14.67 -25.30
CA LEU A 12 -33.41 -15.57 -25.39
C LEU A 12 -32.10 -14.83 -25.69
N LEU A 13 -32.14 -13.76 -26.51
CA LEU A 13 -30.95 -12.96 -26.81
C LEU A 13 -30.45 -12.15 -25.60
N LEU A 14 -31.34 -11.75 -24.69
CA LEU A 14 -30.97 -11.04 -23.44
C LEU A 14 -30.17 -11.93 -22.48
N LEU A 15 -30.36 -13.25 -22.53
CA LEU A 15 -29.65 -14.21 -21.66
C LEU A 15 -28.20 -14.47 -22.08
N LEU A 16 -27.79 -14.01 -23.27
CA LEU A 16 -26.42 -14.17 -23.78
C LEU A 16 -25.49 -12.99 -23.42
N GLN A 17 -25.98 -11.99 -22.69
CA GLN A 17 -25.18 -10.89 -22.19
C GLN A 17 -24.50 -11.30 -20.87
N SER A 18 -23.21 -11.62 -20.93
CA SER A 18 -22.37 -11.79 -19.73
C SER A 18 -21.30 -10.72 -19.70
N CYS A 19 -21.05 -10.16 -18.52
CA CYS A 19 -19.96 -9.23 -18.30
C CYS A 19 -18.76 -10.01 -17.77
N ASP A 20 -17.59 -9.83 -18.39
CA ASP A 20 -16.34 -10.39 -17.88
C ASP A 20 -15.85 -9.50 -16.73
N GLU A 21 -15.68 -10.06 -15.53
CA GLU A 21 -15.16 -9.31 -14.39
C GLU A 21 -13.63 -9.26 -14.45
N LYS A 22 -13.10 -8.04 -14.54
CA LYS A 22 -11.66 -7.84 -14.47
C LYS A 22 -11.16 -8.07 -13.05
N GLN A 23 -10.35 -9.11 -12.86
CA GLN A 23 -9.61 -9.36 -11.61
C GLN A 23 -8.67 -8.16 -11.35
N LEU A 24 -8.83 -7.51 -10.18
CA LEU A 24 -7.98 -6.41 -9.74
C LEU A 24 -6.77 -6.96 -8.98
N GLU A 25 -5.84 -7.54 -9.72
CA GLU A 25 -4.57 -8.00 -9.16
C GLU A 25 -3.53 -6.86 -9.16
N PRO A 26 -2.54 -6.89 -8.24
CA PRO A 26 -1.40 -5.99 -8.29
C PRO A 26 -0.71 -6.07 -9.65
N ILE A 27 -0.29 -4.92 -10.19
CA ILE A 27 0.44 -4.83 -11.46
C ILE A 27 1.88 -5.37 -11.39
N THR A 28 2.32 -5.81 -10.22
CA THR A 28 3.67 -6.28 -9.92
C THR A 28 3.59 -7.49 -9.01
N GLU A 29 4.41 -8.49 -9.31
CA GLU A 29 4.55 -9.70 -8.51
C GLU A 29 5.05 -9.35 -7.11
N SER A 30 4.44 -9.95 -6.07
CA SER A 30 4.88 -9.74 -4.69
C SER A 30 6.28 -10.31 -4.49
N MET A 31 7.23 -9.45 -4.15
CA MET A 31 8.62 -9.85 -3.89
C MET A 31 8.88 -10.38 -2.47
N GLY A 32 7.83 -10.52 -1.66
CA GLY A 32 7.92 -11.03 -0.28
C GLY A 32 7.74 -9.94 0.78
N LYS A 33 8.17 -10.25 2.02
CA LYS A 33 8.04 -9.37 3.18
C LYS A 33 9.31 -8.51 3.33
N PRO A 34 9.19 -7.16 3.31
CA PRO A 34 10.34 -6.27 3.39
C PRO A 34 11.29 -6.58 4.53
N GLN A 35 12.57 -6.60 4.21
CA GLN A 35 13.63 -6.61 5.21
C GLN A 35 13.63 -5.31 6.03
N LYS A 36 14.19 -5.40 7.24
CA LYS A 36 14.39 -4.23 8.10
C LYS A 36 15.41 -3.29 7.47
N VAL A 37 15.24 -1.99 7.71
CA VAL A 37 16.25 -0.99 7.38
C VAL A 37 17.56 -1.25 8.13
N THR A 38 18.68 -0.83 7.53
CA THR A 38 20.04 -1.02 8.06
C THR A 38 20.72 0.32 8.27
N ASP A 39 21.92 0.32 8.88
CA ASP A 39 22.75 1.52 9.07
C ASP A 39 22.02 2.69 9.75
N VAL A 40 21.18 2.38 10.74
CA VAL A 40 20.37 3.38 11.46
C VAL A 40 21.27 4.33 12.24
N GLN A 41 21.11 5.63 11.98
CA GLN A 41 21.84 6.72 12.61
C GLN A 41 20.84 7.72 13.17
N VAL A 42 21.10 8.20 14.38
CA VAL A 42 20.22 9.14 15.08
C VAL A 42 20.96 10.44 15.33
N GLU A 43 20.44 11.53 14.80
CA GLU A 43 20.90 12.89 15.07
C GLU A 43 19.88 13.60 15.95
N VAL A 44 20.31 14.10 17.11
CA VAL A 44 19.44 14.85 18.03
C VAL A 44 19.37 16.30 17.55
N VAL A 45 18.15 16.80 17.38
CA VAL A 45 17.89 18.20 16.99
C VAL A 45 17.06 18.89 18.06
N PRO A 46 17.08 20.23 18.16
CA PRO A 46 16.21 20.94 19.09
C PRO A 46 14.74 20.56 18.84
N GLY A 47 14.08 19.99 19.86
CA GLY A 47 12.69 19.54 19.77
C GLY A 47 12.49 18.16 19.15
N GLY A 48 13.55 17.39 18.84
CA GLY A 48 13.34 16.09 18.22
C GLY A 48 14.61 15.31 17.86
N ALA A 49 14.44 14.39 16.90
CA ALA A 49 15.53 13.62 16.32
C ALA A 49 15.28 13.36 14.83
N VAL A 50 16.36 13.33 14.06
CA VAL A 50 16.37 12.87 12.66
C VAL A 50 17.01 11.50 12.61
N ILE A 51 16.26 10.50 12.15
CA ILE A 51 16.71 9.12 12.06
C ILE A 51 17.00 8.82 10.59
N SER A 52 18.27 8.64 10.24
CA SER A 52 18.71 8.25 8.89
C SER A 52 18.92 6.74 8.81
N TYR A 53 18.63 6.13 7.68
CA TYR A 53 18.73 4.68 7.50
C TYR A 53 19.00 4.30 6.04
N ARG A 54 19.47 3.08 5.82
CA ARG A 54 19.61 2.46 4.51
C ARG A 54 18.44 1.52 4.23
N ILE A 55 17.73 1.81 3.14
CA ILE A 55 16.67 0.94 2.61
C ILE A 55 17.35 -0.22 1.86
N PRO A 56 16.99 -1.49 2.16
CA PRO A 56 17.54 -2.64 1.46
C PRO A 56 17.19 -2.60 -0.04
N ASN A 57 18.09 -3.15 -0.88
CA ASN A 57 18.09 -2.97 -2.34
C ASN A 57 16.99 -3.72 -3.11
N VAL A 58 16.03 -4.32 -2.42
CA VAL A 58 15.02 -5.17 -3.04
C VAL A 58 13.77 -5.18 -2.17
N GLU A 59 12.63 -5.34 -2.84
CA GLU A 59 11.25 -5.47 -2.35
C GLU A 59 10.36 -4.24 -2.59
N ASP A 60 9.07 -4.49 -2.81
CA ASP A 60 8.01 -3.50 -3.04
C ASP A 60 7.75 -2.68 -1.75
N ILE A 61 8.72 -1.88 -1.37
CA ILE A 61 8.68 -1.05 -0.16
C ILE A 61 7.95 0.24 -0.50
N LEU A 62 6.84 0.50 0.20
CA LEU A 62 6.10 1.76 0.09
C LEU A 62 6.70 2.86 0.97
N GLY A 63 7.30 2.48 2.10
CA GLY A 63 7.89 3.41 3.04
C GLY A 63 8.36 2.74 4.33
N VAL A 64 8.96 3.56 5.19
CA VAL A 64 9.49 3.16 6.48
C VAL A 64 8.64 3.80 7.58
N LYS A 65 8.20 2.97 8.53
CA LYS A 65 7.41 3.38 9.69
C LYS A 65 8.27 3.30 10.94
N GLY A 66 8.47 4.44 11.60
CA GLY A 66 9.09 4.53 12.91
C GLY A 66 8.01 4.53 13.99
N VAL A 67 8.10 3.62 14.96
CA VAL A 67 7.23 3.59 16.14
C VAL A 67 8.08 3.94 17.35
N TYR A 68 7.66 4.95 18.11
CA TYR A 68 8.39 5.44 19.28
C TYR A 68 7.43 5.73 20.44
N THR A 69 7.97 5.72 21.66
CA THR A 69 7.22 5.98 22.88
C THR A 69 7.72 7.27 23.50
N LEU A 70 6.82 8.22 23.75
CA LEU A 70 7.15 9.44 24.49
C LEU A 70 7.31 9.15 25.98
N SER A 71 7.91 10.10 26.70
CA SER A 71 8.14 9.99 28.15
C SER A 71 6.85 9.78 28.97
N ASN A 72 5.70 10.18 28.44
CA ASN A 72 4.39 9.96 29.04
C ASN A 72 3.79 8.56 28.76
N GLY A 73 4.54 7.67 28.09
CA GLY A 73 4.11 6.32 27.75
C GLY A 73 3.22 6.21 26.52
N GLN A 74 2.86 7.32 25.87
CA GLN A 74 2.07 7.27 24.64
C GLN A 74 2.95 6.88 23.44
N GLN A 75 2.42 5.97 22.62
CA GLN A 75 3.07 5.51 21.40
C GLN A 75 2.67 6.40 20.23
N TYR A 76 3.67 6.79 19.43
CA TYR A 76 3.51 7.61 18.23
C TYR A 76 4.17 6.92 17.05
N GLU A 77 3.72 7.35 15.87
CA GLU A 77 4.15 6.80 14.60
C GLU A 77 4.56 7.94 13.69
N ALA A 78 5.73 7.78 13.06
CA ALA A 78 6.16 8.61 11.95
C ALA A 78 6.35 7.70 10.73
N MET A 79 6.10 8.24 9.54
CA MET A 79 6.28 7.52 8.28
C MET A 79 7.04 8.38 7.29
N ALA A 80 7.88 7.72 6.51
CA ALA A 80 8.58 8.28 5.38
C ALA A 80 8.35 7.38 4.16
N SER A 81 8.10 7.99 3.01
CA SER A 81 7.93 7.25 1.75
C SER A 81 9.25 6.60 1.33
N PHE A 82 9.20 5.60 0.44
CA PHE A 82 10.39 4.94 -0.10
C PHE A 82 11.45 5.89 -0.70
N TYR A 83 11.04 7.06 -1.18
CA TYR A 83 11.94 8.07 -1.73
C TYR A 83 12.77 8.81 -0.68
N GLU A 84 12.45 8.63 0.60
CA GLU A 84 13.12 9.26 1.73
C GLU A 84 13.88 8.23 2.55
N ASN A 85 15.10 8.58 2.94
CA ASN A 85 15.96 7.75 3.78
C ASN A 85 16.12 8.30 5.20
N LYS A 86 15.24 9.24 5.56
CA LYS A 86 15.21 9.93 6.85
C LYS A 86 13.80 9.89 7.41
N LEU A 87 13.73 9.88 8.74
CA LEU A 87 12.48 9.95 9.49
C LEU A 87 12.65 11.01 10.57
N GLU A 88 11.91 12.09 10.43
CA GLU A 88 11.92 13.21 11.36
C GLU A 88 10.90 12.95 12.47
N VAL A 89 11.37 12.96 13.70
CA VAL A 89 10.56 12.85 14.90
C VAL A 89 10.66 14.18 15.62
N LEU A 90 9.67 15.06 15.40
CA LEU A 90 9.57 16.38 16.03
C LEU A 90 8.45 16.34 17.07
N GLY A 91 8.70 16.97 18.23
CA GLY A 91 7.77 17.11 19.34
C GLY A 91 7.29 18.54 19.54
#